data_AF-A0A916EII4-F1
#
_entry.id   AF-A0A916EII4-F1
#
_cell.length_a   1.000
_cell.length_b   1.000
_cell.length_c   1.000
_cell.angle_alpha   90.00
_cell.angle_beta   90.00
_cell.angle_gamma   90.00
#
_symmetry.space_group_name_H-M   'P 1'
#
loop_
_entity.id
_entity.type
_entity.pdbx_description
1 polymer ?
#
loop_
_entity_poly.entity_id
_entity_poly.type
_entity_poly.pdbx_seq_one_letter_code
_entity_poly.pdbx_strand_id
1 'polypeptide(L)'
;MKNSNFILILVLGVLIIGNFSSAANNRLKWRRAVCDGFTQNCGTICCGMGQTCCDTTCCGPTEECCGSVCCGSTETCCGGICCSMFQECGPKFICQ
;
A
#
# COMPACT_ATOMS: atom_id res chain seq x y z
N MET A 1 -50.29 20.69 -13.52
CA MET A 1 -49.90 20.39 -12.11
C MET A 1 -49.15 19.05 -12.02
N LYS A 2 -47.97 18.91 -12.66
CA LYS A 2 -47.15 17.67 -12.63
C LYS A 2 -45.66 17.93 -12.38
N ASN A 3 -45.19 19.14 -12.74
CA ASN A 3 -43.77 19.51 -12.63
C ASN A 3 -43.37 19.98 -11.21
N SER A 4 -44.33 20.45 -10.40
CA SER A 4 -44.04 20.95 -9.04
C SER A 4 -43.69 19.83 -8.07
N ASN A 5 -44.33 18.66 -8.20
CA ASN A 5 -43.98 17.46 -7.42
C ASN A 5 -42.60 16.90 -7.78
N PHE A 6 -42.21 16.97 -9.06
CA PHE A 6 -40.91 16.48 -9.51
C PHE A 6 -39.75 17.31 -8.94
N ILE A 7 -39.92 18.64 -8.90
CA ILE A 7 -38.94 19.55 -8.30
C ILE A 7 -38.84 19.30 -6.79
N LEU A 8 -39.97 19.09 -6.10
CA LEU A 8 -39.97 18.80 -4.67
C LEU A 8 -39.25 17.48 -4.34
N ILE A 9 -39.44 16.44 -5.17
CA ILE A 9 -38.75 15.15 -5.01
C ILE A 9 -37.24 15.30 -5.26
N LEU A 10 -36.83 16.09 -6.26
CA LEU A 10 -35.42 16.37 -6.53
C LEU A 10 -34.75 17.11 -5.37
N VAL A 11 -35.40 18.13 -4.82
CA VAL A 11 -34.87 18.93 -3.70
C VAL A 11 -34.76 18.08 -2.44
N LEU A 12 -35.77 17.25 -2.14
CA LEU A 12 -35.72 16.32 -1.01
C LEU A 12 -34.64 15.26 -1.21
N GLY A 13 -34.46 14.72 -2.43
CA GLY A 13 -33.39 13.78 -2.75
C GLY A 13 -32.00 14.36 -2.51
N VAL A 14 -31.75 15.59 -2.96
CA VAL A 14 -30.46 16.29 -2.75
C VAL A 14 -30.22 16.59 -1.27
N LEU A 15 -31.25 16.94 -0.50
CA LEU A 15 -31.12 17.16 0.96
C LEU A 15 -30.76 15.88 1.72
N ILE A 16 -31.33 14.73 1.33
CA ILE A 16 -31.06 13.42 1.95
C ILE A 16 -29.64 12.94 1.60
N ILE A 17 -29.17 13.17 0.37
CA ILE A 17 -27.82 12.79 -0.07
C ILE A 17 -26.75 13.75 0.51
N GLY A 18 -27.04 15.05 0.59
CA GLY A 18 -26.11 16.06 1.10
C GLY A 18 -25.77 15.89 2.59
N ASN A 19 -26.69 15.33 3.37
CA ASN A 19 -26.48 15.03 4.79
C ASN A 19 -25.66 13.75 5.02
N PHE A 20 -25.43 12.94 3.98
CA PHE A 20 -24.64 11.71 4.06
C PHE A 20 -23.12 11.95 4.03
N SER A 21 -22.69 13.20 3.83
CA SER A 21 -21.28 13.58 3.82
C SER A 21 -20.65 13.58 5.22
N SER A 22 -21.45 13.63 6.29
CA SER A 22 -20.97 13.71 7.68
C SER A 22 -21.10 12.39 8.46
N ALA A 23 -21.00 11.26 7.77
CA ALA A 23 -20.75 9.96 8.39
C ALA A 23 -19.76 9.09 7.59
N ALA A 24 -19.08 9.69 6.60
CA ALA A 24 -18.11 9.01 5.74
C ALA A 24 -16.67 9.03 6.30
N ASN A 25 -16.44 9.77 7.38
CA ASN A 25 -15.12 9.91 8.02
C ASN A 25 -14.71 8.71 8.88
N ASN A 26 -15.59 7.71 9.10
CA ASN A 26 -15.21 6.42 9.73
C ASN A 26 -15.39 5.19 8.83
N ARG A 27 -15.86 5.34 7.58
CA ARG A 27 -16.12 4.21 6.68
C ARG A 27 -14.89 3.73 5.90
N LEU A 28 -13.73 4.36 6.13
CA LEU A 28 -12.44 3.93 5.58
C LEU A 28 -11.79 2.81 6.40
N LYS A 29 -12.34 2.45 7.57
CA LYS A 29 -11.82 1.35 8.40
C LYS A 29 -11.92 -0.04 7.76
N TRP A 30 -12.71 -0.20 6.69
CA TRP A 30 -12.97 -1.50 6.03
C TRP A 30 -12.50 -1.61 4.57
N ARG A 31 -11.98 -0.54 3.97
CA ARG A 31 -11.21 -0.70 2.72
C ARG A 31 -9.81 -1.08 3.11
N ARG A 32 -9.52 -2.39 3.04
CA ARG A 32 -8.21 -3.00 2.75
C ARG A 32 -7.08 -1.98 2.90
N ALA A 33 -6.52 -1.85 4.12
CA ALA A 33 -5.47 -0.90 4.51
C ALA A 33 -5.06 0.00 3.34
N VAL A 34 -5.90 1.01 3.02
CA VAL A 34 -5.59 1.89 1.91
C VAL A 34 -4.49 2.75 2.47
N CYS A 35 -3.28 2.34 2.14
CA CYS A 35 -2.07 3.09 2.36
C CYS A 35 -2.40 4.57 2.11
N ASP A 36 -2.20 5.39 3.14
CA ASP A 36 -2.42 6.83 3.09
C ASP A 36 -1.73 7.40 1.84
N GLY A 37 -2.15 8.56 1.33
CA GLY A 37 -1.69 9.11 0.05
C GLY A 37 -0.16 9.24 -0.11
N PHE A 38 0.58 9.07 0.98
CA PHE A 38 2.04 9.06 1.04
C PHE A 38 2.69 7.66 1.15
N THR A 39 1.93 6.58 0.99
CA THR A 39 2.40 5.20 1.18
C THR A 39 2.00 4.27 0.03
N GLN A 40 2.90 3.35 -0.32
CA GLN A 40 2.74 2.39 -1.40
C GLN A 40 2.12 1.09 -0.85
N ASN A 41 1.13 0.52 -1.55
CA ASN A 41 0.46 -0.72 -1.11
C ASN A 41 1.29 -1.95 -1.45
N CYS A 42 1.71 -2.69 -0.41
CA CYS A 42 2.54 -3.88 -0.50
C CYS A 42 1.77 -5.10 0.06
N GLY A 43 0.68 -5.43 -0.62
CA GLY A 43 -0.20 -6.53 -0.23
C GLY A 43 -1.00 -6.23 1.05
N THR A 44 -0.48 -6.68 2.20
CA THR A 44 -1.08 -6.48 3.53
C THR A 44 -0.48 -5.32 4.30
N ILE A 45 0.64 -4.74 3.84
CA ILE A 45 1.33 -3.64 4.51
C ILE A 45 1.46 -2.42 3.59
N CYS A 46 1.82 -1.28 4.19
CA CYS A 46 2.02 -0.01 3.49
C CYS A 46 3.46 0.47 3.66
N CYS A 47 4.13 0.75 2.54
CA CYS A 47 5.50 1.23 2.52
C CYS A 47 5.53 2.76 2.45
N GLY A 48 6.37 3.41 3.26
CA GLY A 48 6.57 4.86 3.23
C GLY A 48 7.12 5.40 1.90
N MET A 49 7.10 6.71 1.71
CA MET A 49 7.80 7.33 0.58
C MET A 49 9.29 6.96 0.59
N GLY A 50 9.80 6.65 -0.61
CA GLY A 50 11.18 6.21 -0.79
C GLY A 50 11.40 4.73 -0.47
N GLN A 51 10.43 4.04 0.15
CA GLN A 51 10.53 2.60 0.37
C GLN A 51 10.00 1.81 -0.83
N THR A 52 10.67 0.74 -1.21
CA THR A 52 10.24 -0.20 -2.25
C THR A 52 9.47 -1.38 -1.65
N CYS A 53 8.37 -1.79 -2.27
CA CYS A 53 7.61 -2.97 -1.85
C CYS A 53 8.28 -4.27 -2.34
N CYS A 54 8.55 -5.16 -1.40
CA CYS A 54 9.18 -6.46 -1.58
C CYS A 54 8.32 -7.57 -1.00
N ASP A 55 7.34 -8.00 -1.80
CA ASP A 55 6.36 -9.05 -1.50
C ASP A 55 5.46 -8.72 -0.30
N THR A 56 6.00 -8.85 0.91
CA THR A 56 5.34 -8.55 2.19
C THR A 56 6.17 -7.64 3.10
N THR A 57 7.28 -7.09 2.60
CA THR A 57 8.24 -6.25 3.32
C THR A 57 8.48 -4.92 2.59
N CYS A 58 8.85 -3.86 3.31
CA CYS A 58 9.18 -2.56 2.73
C CYS A 58 10.68 -2.28 2.86
N CYS A 59 11.39 -2.20 1.74
CA CYS A 59 12.82 -1.95 1.69
C CYS A 59 13.15 -0.47 1.55
N GLY A 60 14.25 -0.05 2.16
CA GLY A 60 14.85 1.27 2.07
C GLY A 60 15.10 1.74 0.63
N PRO A 61 15.25 3.06 0.40
CA PRO A 61 15.62 3.59 -0.92
C PRO A 61 17.00 3.12 -1.40
N THR A 62 17.86 2.72 -0.47
CA THR A 62 19.22 2.20 -0.72
C THR A 62 19.29 0.68 -0.68
N GLU A 63 18.15 0.00 -0.47
CA GLU A 63 18.08 -1.45 -0.33
C GLU A 63 17.46 -2.08 -1.57
N GLU A 64 17.97 -3.23 -1.99
CA GLU A 64 17.43 -4.03 -3.07
C GLU A 64 16.50 -5.13 -2.56
N CYS A 65 15.59 -5.54 -3.45
CA CYS A 65 14.60 -6.56 -3.16
C CYS A 65 15.16 -7.96 -3.39
N CYS A 66 15.27 -8.77 -2.33
CA CYS A 66 15.68 -10.17 -2.43
C CYS A 66 14.57 -11.10 -1.93
N GLY A 67 13.51 -11.27 -2.73
CA GLY A 67 12.34 -12.01 -2.30
C GLY A 67 11.58 -11.24 -1.21
N SER A 68 11.51 -11.80 0.01
CA SER A 68 10.83 -11.17 1.15
C SER A 68 11.77 -10.37 2.06
N VAL A 69 13.07 -10.28 1.72
CA VAL A 69 14.08 -9.52 2.49
C VAL A 69 14.65 -8.36 1.68
N CYS A 70 15.22 -7.40 2.41
CA CYS A 70 15.84 -6.19 1.86
C CYS A 70 17.35 -6.29 2.05
N CYS A 71 18.10 -6.20 0.96
CA CYS A 71 19.57 -6.25 1.00
C CYS A 71 20.14 -4.85 0.83
N GLY A 72 21.08 -4.47 1.69
CA GLY A 72 21.76 -3.18 1.58
C GLY A 72 22.68 -3.12 0.36
N SER A 73 23.16 -1.92 0.04
CA SER A 73 24.06 -1.67 -1.09
C SER A 73 25.42 -2.39 -1.03
N THR A 74 25.78 -2.95 0.13
CA THR A 74 27.00 -3.74 0.36
C THR A 74 26.74 -5.25 0.34
N GLU A 75 25.51 -5.64 0.03
CA GLU A 75 25.04 -7.02 0.04
C GLU A 75 24.55 -7.42 -1.36
N THR A 76 24.47 -8.71 -1.62
CA THR A 76 23.98 -9.29 -2.88
C THR A 76 22.87 -10.28 -2.58
N CYS A 77 21.78 -10.18 -3.34
CA CYS A 77 20.68 -11.13 -3.23
C CYS A 77 21.09 -12.55 -3.64
N CYS A 78 20.95 -13.49 -2.72
CA CYS A 78 21.19 -14.91 -2.93
C CYS A 78 19.93 -15.70 -2.55
N GLY A 79 18.98 -15.84 -3.48
CA GLY A 79 17.81 -16.72 -3.32
C GLY A 79 16.92 -16.46 -2.11
N GLY A 80 16.75 -15.20 -1.71
CA GLY A 80 15.92 -14.82 -0.56
C GLY A 80 16.70 -14.48 0.71
N ILE A 81 18.03 -14.46 0.65
CA ILE A 81 18.91 -13.96 1.70
C ILE A 81 19.90 -12.92 1.15
N CYS A 82 20.43 -12.09 2.03
CA CYS A 82 21.44 -11.08 1.71
C CYS A 82 22.82 -11.59 2.09
N CYS A 83 23.73 -11.66 1.11
CA CYS A 83 25.13 -12.03 1.32
C CYS A 83 26.01 -10.79 1.31
N SER A 84 26.98 -10.70 2.21
CA SER A 84 27.98 -9.64 2.13
C SER A 84 28.77 -9.73 0.82
N MET A 85 29.22 -8.61 0.29
CA MET A 85 30.08 -8.53 -0.90
C MET A 85 31.38 -9.35 -0.87
N PHE A 86 31.76 -9.88 0.30
CA PHE A 86 32.91 -10.76 0.49
C PHE A 86 32.55 -12.26 0.43
N GLN A 87 31.27 -12.58 0.27
CA GLN A 87 30.75 -13.94 0.27
C GLN A 87 30.18 -14.28 -1.11
N GLU A 88 30.37 -15.52 -1.53
CA GLU A 88 29.83 -16.05 -2.78
C GLU A 88 28.46 -16.69 -2.51
N CYS A 89 27.51 -16.48 -3.43
CA CYS A 89 26.22 -17.17 -3.37
C CYS A 89 26.39 -18.64 -3.76
N GLY A 90 26.48 -19.50 -2.75
CA GLY A 90 26.69 -20.93 -2.90
C GLY A 90 25.44 -21.72 -3.33
N PRO A 91 25.61 -23.00 -3.69
CA PRO A 91 24.50 -23.89 -3.98
C PRO A 91 23.61 -24.01 -2.73
N LYS A 92 22.29 -23.91 -2.92
CA LYS A 92 21.24 -23.81 -1.88
C LYS A 92 21.05 -22.42 -1.25
N PHE A 93 21.51 -21.35 -1.91
CA PHE A 93 21.27 -19.98 -1.46
C PHE A 93 21.91 -19.71 -0.08
N ILE A 94 23.18 -20.08 0.06
CA ILE A 94 23.95 -19.91 1.30
C ILE A 94 25.16 -19.03 0.97
N CYS A 95 25.42 -18.02 1.79
CA CYS A 95 26.59 -17.15 1.64
C CYS A 95 27.83 -17.86 2.20
N GLN A 96 28.87 -18.01 1.38
CA GLN A 96 30.10 -18.74 1.73
C GLN A 96 31.33 -17.85 1.53
#